data_AF-A0A383A8M1-F1
#
_entry.id   AF-A0A383A8M1-F1
#
_cell.length_a   1.000
_cell.length_b   1.000
_cell.length_c   1.000
_cell.angle_alpha   90.00
_cell.angle_beta   90.00
_cell.angle_gamma   90.00
#
_symmetry.space_group_name_H-M   'P 1'
#
loop_
_entity.id
_entity.type
_entity.pdbx_description
1 polymer ?
#
loop_
_entity_poly.entity_id
_entity_poly.type
_entity_poly.pdbx_seq_one_letter_code
_entity_poly.pdbx_strand_id
1 'polypeptide(L)' 'MSNTLSIALCQTNPTVGDISGNCALIRAKRAEAAAAGADLVVFSELVVSGYPPEDLILKPMFQNAVEVAVLELAAETAD' A
#
# COMPACT_ATOMS: atom_id res chain seq x y z
N MET A 1 -8.40 11.39 25.52
CA MET A 1 -7.84 10.50 24.48
C MET A 1 -8.14 9.08 24.89
N SER A 2 -8.60 8.25 23.95
CA SER A 2 -8.75 6.81 24.19
C SER A 2 -7.37 6.17 24.34
N ASN A 3 -7.22 5.21 25.25
CA ASN A 3 -5.99 4.39 25.39
C ASN A 3 -6.00 3.16 24.46
N THR A 4 -6.89 3.14 23.47
CA THR A 4 -7.04 2.05 22.51
C THR A 4 -6.54 2.48 21.15
N LEU A 5 -5.69 1.66 20.53
CA LEU A 5 -5.23 1.79 19.16
C LEU A 5 -5.99 0.76 18.29
N SER A 6 -6.75 1.24 17.32
CA SER A 6 -7.47 0.42 16.35
C SER A 6 -6.61 0.17 15.12
N ILE A 7 -6.35 -1.08 14.79
CA ILE A 7 -5.48 -1.46 13.67
C ILE A 7 -6.30 -2.25 12.63
N ALA A 8 -6.37 -1.74 11.40
CA ALA A 8 -6.93 -2.45 10.27
C ALA A 8 -5.85 -3.29 9.58
N LEU A 9 -6.08 -4.60 9.48
CA LEU A 9 -5.24 -5.53 8.73
C LEU A 9 -5.86 -5.77 7.35
N CYS A 10 -5.32 -5.12 6.32
CA CYS A 10 -5.86 -5.16 4.97
C CYS A 10 -5.26 -6.34 4.18
N GLN A 11 -5.85 -7.52 4.35
CA GLN A 11 -5.55 -8.68 3.52
C GLN A 11 -6.09 -8.47 2.10
N THR A 12 -5.18 -8.41 1.14
CA THR A 12 -5.48 -8.05 -0.25
C THR A 12 -4.82 -9.01 -1.23
N ASN A 13 -5.14 -8.89 -2.52
CA ASN A 13 -4.57 -9.72 -3.58
C ASN A 13 -3.86 -8.83 -4.62
N PRO A 14 -2.69 -8.25 -4.28
CA PRO A 14 -1.92 -7.43 -5.21
C PRO A 14 -1.39 -8.27 -6.37
N THR A 15 -1.29 -7.66 -7.55
CA THR A 15 -0.78 -8.31 -8.76
C THR A 15 0.67 -7.88 -9.01
N VAL A 16 1.57 -8.84 -9.20
CA VAL A 16 3.00 -8.57 -9.47
C VAL A 16 3.14 -7.70 -10.72
N GLY A 17 3.80 -6.55 -10.57
CA GLY A 17 4.06 -5.61 -11.65
C GLY A 17 2.95 -4.59 -11.92
N ASP A 18 1.73 -4.79 -11.42
CA ASP A 18 0.62 -3.85 -11.58
C ASP A 18 0.65 -2.76 -10.50
N ILE A 19 1.66 -1.89 -10.57
CA ILE A 19 1.89 -0.82 -9.58
C ILE A 19 0.66 0.08 -9.44
N SER A 20 0.06 0.49 -10.57
CA SER A 20 -1.11 1.38 -10.55
C SER A 20 -2.34 0.72 -9.92
N GLY A 21 -2.63 -0.53 -10.31
CA GLY A 21 -3.74 -1.29 -9.74
C GLY A 21 -3.56 -1.58 -8.25
N ASN A 22 -2.33 -1.92 -7.83
CA ASN A 22 -2.01 -2.13 -6.42
C ASN A 22 -2.16 -0.84 -5.60
N CYS A 23 -1.74 0.32 -6.13
CA CYS A 23 -1.95 1.60 -5.46
C CYS A 23 -3.45 1.96 -5.38
N ALA A 24 -4.25 1.67 -6.41
CA ALA A 24 -5.71 1.86 -6.35
C ALA A 24 -6.36 0.99 -5.27
N LEU A 25 -5.91 -0.26 -5.14
CA LEU A 25 -6.32 -1.19 -4.10
C LEU A 25 -5.96 -0.68 -2.69
N ILE A 26 -4.75 -0.14 -2.50
CA ILE A 26 -4.32 0.48 -1.24
C ILE A 26 -5.22 1.66 -0.88
N ARG A 27 -5.50 2.57 -1.82
CA ARG A 27 -6.37 3.73 -1.61
C ARG A 27 -7.78 3.32 -1.18
N ALA A 28 -8.36 2.33 -1.86
CA ALA A 28 -9.68 1.81 -1.52
C ALA A 28 -9.70 1.25 -0.08
N LYS A 29 -8.70 0.44 0.29
CA LYS A 29 -8.63 -0.17 1.62
C LYS A 29 -8.31 0.82 2.73
N ARG A 30 -7.49 1.84 2.45
CA ARG A 30 -7.27 2.95 3.37
C ARG A 30 -8.57 3.70 3.64
N ALA A 31 -9.36 4.00 2.61
CA ALA A 31 -10.64 4.68 2.78
C ALA A 31 -11.65 3.83 3.57
N GLU A 32 -11.73 2.52 3.31
CA GLU A 32 -12.54 1.58 4.11
C GLU A 32 -12.12 1.57 5.58
N ALA A 33 -10.82 1.52 5.87
CA ALA A 33 -10.30 1.49 7.23
C ALA A 33 -10.54 2.81 7.99
N ALA A 34 -10.37 3.96 7.31
CA ALA A 34 -10.68 5.27 7.87
C ALA A 34 -12.18 5.39 8.22
N ALA A 35 -13.07 4.90 7.35
CA ALA A 35 -14.51 4.86 7.62
C ALA A 35 -14.89 3.94 8.80
N ALA A 36 -14.05 2.93 9.08
CA ALA A 36 -14.19 2.05 10.24
C ALA A 36 -13.55 2.62 11.52
N GLY A 37 -12.93 3.80 11.48
CA GLY A 37 -12.27 4.42 12.63
C GLY A 37 -10.95 3.76 13.02
N ALA A 38 -10.21 3.20 12.06
CA ALA A 38 -8.87 2.69 12.31
C ALA A 38 -7.85 3.82 12.48
N ASP A 39 -6.93 3.67 13.44
CA ASP A 39 -5.81 4.59 13.66
C ASP A 39 -4.58 4.19 12.82
N LEU A 40 -4.48 2.91 12.45
CA LEU A 40 -3.39 2.36 11.65
C LEU A 40 -3.93 1.36 10.63
N VAL A 41 -3.42 1.40 9.40
CA VAL A 41 -3.70 0.42 8.35
C VAL A 41 -2.43 -0.31 8.00
N VAL A 42 -2.48 -1.64 7.96
CA VAL A 42 -1.35 -2.51 7.64
C VAL A 42 -1.67 -3.35 6.40
N PHE A 43 -0.74 -3.40 5.46
CA PHE A 43 -0.80 -4.22 4.26
C PHE A 43 0.28 -5.31 4.27
N SER A 44 0.20 -6.25 3.33
CA SER A 44 1.19 -7.30 3.15
C SER A 44 2.54 -6.76 2.65
N GLU A 45 3.59 -7.56 2.80
CA GLU A 45 4.91 -7.29 2.23
C GLU A 45 4.82 -6.98 0.73
N LEU A 46 5.58 -5.96 0.28
CA LEU A 46 5.70 -5.56 -1.13
C LEU A 46 4.35 -5.26 -1.82
N VAL A 47 3.31 -4.84 -1.09
CA VAL A 47 1.95 -4.64 -1.65
C VAL A 47 1.91 -3.74 -2.90
N VAL A 48 2.78 -2.73 -3.01
CA VAL A 48 2.84 -1.83 -4.18
C VAL A 48 3.36 -2.55 -5.43
N SER A 49 4.42 -3.34 -5.30
CA SER A 49 5.02 -4.07 -6.43
C SER A 49 4.36 -5.43 -6.71
N GLY A 50 3.65 -5.98 -5.71
CA GLY A 50 3.29 -7.38 -5.62
C GLY A 50 4.46 -8.26 -5.17
N TYR A 51 4.13 -9.48 -4.72
CA TYR A 51 5.10 -10.44 -4.18
C TYR A 51 4.92 -11.85 -4.80
N PRO A 52 6.01 -12.57 -5.10
CA PRO A 52 7.40 -12.10 -5.18
C PRO A 52 7.65 -11.39 -6.53
N PRO A 53 8.45 -10.30 -6.58
CA PRO A 53 8.79 -9.65 -7.86
C PRO A 53 9.89 -10.38 -8.65
N GLU A 54 10.60 -11.33 -8.02
CA GLU A 54 11.75 -12.03 -8.62
C GLU A 54 12.73 -11.05 -9.29
N ASP A 55 13.22 -11.34 -10.49
CA ASP A 55 14.21 -10.53 -11.22
C ASP A 55 13.70 -9.14 -11.63
N LEU A 56 12.40 -8.84 -11.53
CA LEU A 56 11.89 -7.48 -11.74
C LEU A 56 12.53 -6.51 -10.76
N ILE A 57 12.84 -6.95 -9.54
CA ILE A 57 13.49 -6.11 -8.53
C ILE A 57 14.89 -5.67 -8.96
N LEU A 58 15.54 -6.38 -9.88
CA LEU A 58 16.86 -6.03 -10.41
C LEU A 58 16.80 -4.96 -11.51
N LYS A 59 15.61 -4.55 -11.97
CA LYS A 59 15.42 -3.55 -13.03
C LYS A 59 15.30 -2.15 -12.40
N PRO A 60 16.26 -1.22 -12.65
CA PRO A 60 16.19 0.13 -12.09
C PRO A 60 14.90 0.88 -12.46
N MET A 61 14.39 0.66 -13.67
CA MET A 61 13.11 1.23 -14.10
C MET A 61 11.93 0.78 -13.21
N PHE A 62 11.92 -0.48 -12.78
CA PHE A 62 10.88 -1.00 -11.90
C PHE A 62 11.01 -0.43 -10.49
N GLN A 63 12.23 -0.37 -9.94
CA GLN A 63 12.51 0.27 -8.65
C GLN A 63 12.04 1.73 -8.64
N ASN A 64 12.41 2.50 -9.67
CA ASN A 64 12.02 3.91 -9.78
C ASN A 64 10.50 4.08 -9.87
N ALA A 65 9.81 3.21 -10.61
CA ALA A 65 8.35 3.26 -10.73
C ALA A 65 7.67 2.97 -9.38
N VAL A 66 8.17 2.00 -8.62
CA VAL A 66 7.67 1.69 -7.26
C VAL A 66 7.96 2.86 -6.31
N GLU A 67 9.15 3.44 -6.35
CA GLU A 67 9.53 4.58 -5.50
C GLU A 67 8.63 5.79 -5.74
N VAL A 68 8.41 6.17 -7.01
CA VAL A 68 7.49 7.26 -7.37
C VAL A 68 6.08 6.98 -6.83
N ALA A 69 5.56 5.78 -7.03
CA ALA A 69 4.22 5.41 -6.57
C ALA A 69 4.09 5.44 -5.03
N VAL A 70 5.13 5.03 -4.30
CA VAL A 70 5.16 5.10 -2.83
C VAL A 70 5.18 6.56 -2.35
N LEU A 71 5.96 7.43 -3.00
CA LEU A 71 6.01 8.85 -2.66
C LEU A 71 4.67 9.55 -2.93
N GLU A 72 3.99 9.18 -4.01
CA GLU A 72 2.63 9.65 -4.30
C GLU A 72 1.64 9.21 -3.22
N LEU A 73 1.65 7.92 -2.84
CA LEU A 73 0.80 7.42 -1.75
C LEU A 73 1.08 8.14 -0.43
N ALA A 74 2.35 8.38 -0.09
CA ALA A 74 2.74 9.08 1.13
C ALA A 74 2.23 10.54 1.16
N ALA A 75 2.18 11.22 0.02
CA ALA A 75 1.64 12.57 -0.07
C ALA A 75 0.12 12.63 0.20
N GLU A 76 -0.60 11.51 0.05
CA GLU A 76 -2.04 11.40 0.27
C GLU A 76 -2.42 11.12 1.74
N THR A 77 -1.46 10.87 2.63
CA THR A 77 -1.68 10.49 4.04
C THR A 77 -1.43 11.63 5.03
N ALA A 78 -1.76 12.87 4.65
CA ALA A 78 -1.54 14.07 5.48
C ALA A 78 -2.73 14.40 6.40
N ASP A 79 -3.60 13.43 6.67
CA ASP A 79 -4.77 13.55 7.54
C ASP A 79 -4.47 13.41 9.03
#